data_AF-A0A131XY05-F1
#
_entry.id   AF-A0A131XY05-F1
#
_cell.length_a   1.000
_cell.length_b   1.000
_cell.length_c   1.000
_cell.angle_alpha   90.00
_cell.angle_beta   90.00
_cell.angle_gamma   90.00
#
_symmetry.space_group_name_H-M   'P 1'
#
loop_
_entity.id
_entity.type
_entity.pdbx_description
1 polymer ?
#
loop_
_entity_poly.entity_id
_entity_poly.type
_entity_poly.pdbx_seq_one_letter_code
_entity_poly.pdbx_strand_id
1 'polypeptide(L)'
;SIFYQNVRGLRTKADEFMSNLITADLDVICLSETWLCDGIPNSNYFTSNYNVYRRDRDYISTGQKLGGGVLIALHSSLESYRR
;
A
#
# COMPACT_ATOMS: atom_id res chain seq x y z
N SER A 1 3.54 -16.42 1.74
CA SER A 1 2.80 -15.84 2.88
C SER A 1 1.92 -14.69 2.38
N ILE A 2 0.69 -14.57 2.88
CA ILE A 2 -0.25 -13.50 2.50
C ILE A 2 -0.65 -12.75 3.77
N PHE A 3 -0.57 -11.42 3.73
CA PHE A 3 -0.97 -10.55 4.83
C PHE A 3 -2.06 -9.58 4.39
N TYR A 4 -3.08 -9.39 5.23
CA TYR A 4 -4.12 -8.39 5.02
C TYR A 4 -4.27 -7.51 6.26
N GLN A 5 -4.37 -6.19 6.05
CA GLN A 5 -4.70 -5.27 7.12
C GLN A 5 -5.49 -4.06 6.63
N ASN A 6 -6.52 -3.69 7.39
CA ASN A 6 -7.07 -2.35 7.32
C ASN A 6 -6.18 -1.40 8.16
N VAL A 7 -5.44 -0.51 7.51
CA VAL A 7 -4.37 0.28 8.16
C VAL A 7 -4.87 1.60 8.77
N ARG A 8 -6.12 1.99 8.48
CA ARG A 8 -6.75 3.23 8.94
C ARG A 8 -5.83 4.46 8.78
N GLY A 9 -5.26 4.59 7.59
CA GLY A 9 -4.32 5.65 7.23
C GLY A 9 -2.86 5.25 7.43
N LEU A 10 -2.08 5.43 6.36
CA LEU A 10 -0.65 5.11 6.30
C LEU A 10 0.24 6.37 6.26
N ARG A 11 -0.32 7.56 6.03
CA ARG A 11 0.44 8.82 5.83
C ARG A 11 1.47 9.13 6.93
N THR A 12 1.19 8.76 8.17
CA THR A 12 2.04 9.07 9.34
C THR A 12 2.83 7.86 9.86
N LYS A 13 2.82 6.73 9.14
CA LYS A 13 3.36 5.44 9.62
C LYS A 13 4.39 4.84 8.65
N ALA A 14 5.00 5.66 7.80
CA ALA A 14 5.92 5.20 6.75
C ALA A 14 7.09 4.39 7.30
N ASP A 15 7.84 4.97 8.24
CA ASP A 15 9.06 4.35 8.78
C ASP A 15 8.77 3.05 9.55
N GLU A 16 7.73 3.06 10.39
CA GLU A 16 7.31 1.88 11.14
C GLU A 16 6.83 0.76 10.20
N PHE A 17 6.01 1.11 9.21
CA PHE A 17 5.51 0.15 8.23
C PHE A 17 6.66 -0.48 7.43
N MET A 18 7.59 0.33 6.92
CA MET A 18 8.72 -0.16 6.13
C MET A 18 9.67 -1.02 6.97
N SER A 19 9.89 -0.68 8.24
CA SER A 19 10.70 -1.48 9.15
C SER A 19 10.07 -2.86 9.40
N ASN A 20 8.76 -2.90 9.62
CA ASN A 20 8.02 -4.16 9.80
C ASN A 20 7.96 -4.98 8.51
N LEU A 21 7.87 -4.34 7.34
CA LEU A 21 7.89 -4.99 6.04
C LEU A 21 9.20 -5.77 5.82
N ILE A 22 10.33 -5.12 6.10
CA ILE A 22 11.68 -5.70 5.90
C ILE A 22 11.89 -6.92 6.80
N THR A 23 11.34 -6.91 8.02
CA THR A 23 11.50 -8.02 8.97
C THR A 23 10.53 -9.18 8.72
N ALA A 24 9.34 -8.91 8.18
CA ALA A 24 8.30 -9.93 8.01
C ALA A 24 8.45 -10.81 6.77
N ASP A 25 9.21 -10.37 5.75
CA ASP A 25 9.48 -11.09 4.49
C ASP A 25 8.22 -11.76 3.87
N LEU A 26 7.27 -10.91 3.47
CA LEU A 26 5.94 -11.33 3.02
C LEU A 26 5.85 -11.43 1.49
N ASP A 27 5.25 -12.49 0.96
CA ASP A 27 5.08 -12.61 -0.50
C ASP A 27 3.99 -11.67 -1.04
N VAL A 28 2.89 -11.50 -0.30
CA VAL A 28 1.72 -10.72 -0.72
C VAL A 28 1.18 -9.89 0.44
N ILE A 29 0.94 -8.60 0.20
CA ILE A 29 0.42 -7.65 1.18
C ILE A 29 -0.79 -6.93 0.61
N CYS A 30 -1.91 -7.03 1.28
CA CYS A 30 -3.18 -6.40 0.91
C CYS A 30 -3.58 -5.38 1.98
N LEU A 31 -3.63 -4.10 1.62
CA LEU A 31 -4.00 -3.02 2.53
C LEU A 31 -5.30 -2.35 2.09
N SER A 32 -6.16 -2.06 3.06
CA SER A 32 -7.36 -1.24 2.88
C SER A 32 -7.33 -0.01 3.79
N GLU A 33 -8.09 1.02 3.42
CA GLU A 33 -8.09 2.31 4.13
C GLU A 33 -6.67 2.90 4.23
N THR A 34 -5.92 2.87 3.13
CA THR A 34 -4.54 3.38 3.07
C THR A 34 -4.47 4.89 3.27
N TRP A 35 -5.53 5.59 2.82
CA TRP A 35 -5.61 7.06 2.79
C TRP A 35 -4.37 7.66 2.12
N LEU A 36 -3.86 7.04 1.05
CA LEU A 36 -2.81 7.66 0.23
C LEU A 36 -3.42 8.56 -0.85
N CYS A 37 -2.58 9.35 -1.50
CA CYS A 37 -2.94 10.14 -2.67
C CYS A 37 -1.77 10.13 -3.67
N ASP A 38 -2.06 10.52 -4.92
CA ASP A 38 -1.14 10.43 -6.06
C ASP A 38 0.22 11.08 -5.82
N GLY A 39 0.28 12.16 -5.04
CA GLY A 39 1.52 12.85 -4.67
C GLY A 39 2.42 12.11 -3.67
N ILE A 40 1.99 10.97 -3.11
CA ILE A 40 2.78 10.17 -2.18
C ILE A 40 3.36 8.98 -2.92
N PRO A 41 4.70 8.84 -3.06
CA PRO A 41 5.30 7.74 -3.81
C PRO A 41 5.29 6.42 -3.04
N ASN A 42 5.27 5.29 -3.76
CA ASN A 42 5.28 3.94 -3.17
C ASN A 42 6.57 3.63 -2.40
N SER A 43 7.68 4.23 -2.82
CA SER A 43 9.01 4.07 -2.20
C SER A 43 9.08 4.52 -0.74
N ASN A 44 8.09 5.29 -0.26
CA ASN A 44 8.01 5.67 1.15
C ASN A 44 7.56 4.52 2.05
N TYR A 45 6.96 3.47 1.49
CA TYR A 45 6.37 2.36 2.25
C TYR A 45 6.93 1.00 1.85
N PHE A 46 7.36 0.85 0.61
CA PHE A 46 7.82 -0.41 0.06
C PHE A 46 9.22 -0.27 -0.52
N THR A 47 10.04 -1.28 -0.26
CA THR A 47 11.34 -1.50 -0.90
C THR A 47 11.15 -1.92 -2.36
N SER A 48 12.22 -1.80 -3.17
CA SER A 48 12.19 -2.08 -4.62
C SER A 48 11.92 -3.55 -4.98
N ASN A 49 11.94 -4.46 -4.01
CA ASN A 49 11.57 -5.86 -4.18
C ASN A 49 10.06 -6.10 -4.16
N TYR A 50 9.22 -5.05 -4.12
CA TYR A 50 7.77 -5.19 -4.23
C TYR A 50 7.22 -4.47 -5.46
N ASN A 51 6.41 -5.19 -6.23
CA ASN A 51 5.54 -4.63 -7.25
C ASN A 51 4.25 -4.14 -6.57
N VAL A 52 4.02 -2.83 -6.57
CA VAL A 52 2.90 -2.19 -5.85
C VAL A 52 1.80 -1.77 -6.81
N TYR A 53 0.62 -2.36 -6.64
CA TYR A 53 -0.61 -2.02 -7.32
C TYR A 53 -1.53 -1.27 -6.35
N ARG A 54 -1.81 0.01 -6.63
CA ARG A 54 -2.63 0.85 -5.76
C ARG A 54 -3.76 1.53 -6.51
N ARG A 55 -4.83 1.82 -5.77
CA ARG A 55 -5.91 2.70 -6.22
C ARG A 55 -6.30 3.60 -5.07
N ASP A 56 -5.97 4.88 -5.21
CA ASP A 56 -6.30 5.90 -4.22
C ASP A 56 -7.75 6.37 -4.42
N ARG A 57 -8.33 6.96 -3.36
CA ARG A 57 -9.65 7.57 -3.46
C ARG A 57 -9.54 8.90 -4.18
N ASP A 58 -10.38 9.11 -5.18
CA ASP A 58 -10.58 10.42 -5.77
C ASP A 58 -11.45 11.27 -4.84
N TYR A 59 -10.80 12.11 -4.05
CA TYR A 59 -11.47 13.00 -3.11
C TYR A 59 -12.27 14.11 -3.79
N ILE A 60 -11.92 14.48 -5.03
CA ILE A 60 -12.61 15.53 -5.78
C ILE A 60 -13.99 15.02 -6.21
N SER A 61 -14.04 13.86 -6.87
CA SER A 61 -15.31 13.30 -7.34
C SER A 61 -16.20 12.76 -6.22
N THR A 62 -15.62 12.27 -5.12
CA THR A 62 -16.40 11.71 -4.01
C THR A 62 -16.82 12.72 -2.95
N GLY A 63 -16.25 13.93 -2.94
CA GLY A 63 -16.49 14.95 -1.90
C GLY A 63 -16.01 14.56 -0.49
N GLN A 64 -15.30 13.43 -0.36
CA GLN A 64 -14.76 12.96 0.91
C GLN A 64 -13.42 13.64 1.20
N LYS A 65 -13.07 13.81 2.48
CA LYS A 65 -11.78 14.41 2.90
C LYS A 65 -10.78 13.38 3.42
N LEU A 66 -11.27 12.23 3.86
CA LEU A 66 -10.51 11.14 4.48
C LEU A 66 -11.11 9.80 4.04
N GLY A 67 -10.45 8.70 4.37
CA GLY A 67 -10.98 7.38 4.06
C GLY A 67 -10.56 6.84 2.69
N GLY A 68 -10.69 5.53 2.54
CA GLY A 68 -10.54 4.80 1.29
C GLY A 68 -9.10 4.52 0.88
N GLY A 69 -8.96 4.14 -0.39
CA GLY A 69 -7.70 3.66 -0.93
C GLY A 69 -7.49 2.17 -0.64
N VAL A 70 -7.00 1.46 -1.65
CA VAL A 70 -6.62 0.05 -1.56
C VAL A 70 -5.26 -0.15 -2.23
N LEU A 71 -4.49 -1.11 -1.72
CA LEU A 71 -3.16 -1.42 -2.23
C LEU A 71 -2.90 -2.92 -2.11
N ILE A 72 -2.30 -3.49 -3.16
CA ILE A 72 -1.73 -4.83 -3.16
C ILE A 72 -0.26 -4.71 -3.54
N ALA A 73 0.63 -5.18 -2.68
CA ALA A 73 2.05 -5.30 -2.96
C ALA A 73 2.43 -6.78 -3.06
N LEU A 74 3.19 -7.12 -4.09
CA LEU A 74 3.64 -8.49 -4.38
C LEU A 74 5.16 -8.50 -4.41
N HIS A 75 5.79 -9.45 -3.73
CA HIS A 75 7.22 -9.62 -3.83
C HIS A 75 7.61 -9.87 -5.30
N SER A 76 8.73 -9.31 -5.75
CA SER A 76 9.14 -9.29 -7.16
C SER A 76 9.47 -10.67 -7.73
N SER A 77 9.65 -11.67 -6.87
CA SER A 77 9.75 -13.08 -7.26
C SER A 77 8.43 -13.65 -7.80
N LEU A 78 7.29 -13.01 -7.50
CA LEU A 78 5.98 -13.41 -7.99
C LEU A 78 5.62 -12.68 -9.29
N GLU A 79 5.24 -13.47 -10.30
CA GLU A 79 4.71 -12.94 -11.54
C GLU A 79 3.30 -12.38 -11.33
N SER A 80 3.06 -11.15 -11.79
CA SER A 80 1.78 -10.48 -11.60
C SER A 80 1.45 -9.49 -12.72
N TYR A 81 0.16 -9.37 -13.00
CA TYR A 81 -0.36 -8.58 -14.12
C TYR A 81 -1.57 -7.78 -13.66
N ARG A 82 -1.55 -6.47 -13.97
CA ARG A 82 -2.72 -5.60 -13.79
C ARG A 82 -3.57 -5.66 -15.06
N ARG A 83 -4.85 -6.01 -14.90
CA ARG A 83 -5.86 -5.93 -15.96
C ARG A 83 -6.52 -4.57 -16.00
#